data_AF-A0A959YX40-F1
#
_entry.id   AF-A0A959YX40-F1
#
_cell.length_a   1.000
_cell.length_b   1.000
_cell.length_c   1.000
_cell.angle_alpha   90.00
_cell.angle_beta   90.00
_cell.angle_gamma   90.00
#
_symmetry.space_group_name_H-M   'P 1'
#
loop_
_entity.id
_entity.type
_entity.pdbx_description
1 polymer ?
#
loop_
_entity_poly.entity_id
_entity_poly.type
_entity_poly.pdbx_seq_one_letter_code
_entity_poly.pdbx_strand_id
1 'polypeptide(L)' 'MHAPTRNLLAALLLLAGTNASAQIPDGSMAPDFTLTDYYGTTHHLYSYLNAGKTVYLEIFAVHCPTCWAY' A
#
# COMPACT_ATOMS: atom_id res chain seq x y z
N MET A 1 13.23 9.33 43.83
CA MET A 1 12.74 10.24 42.79
C MET A 1 13.25 9.76 41.43
N HIS A 2 12.60 8.80 40.75
CA HIS A 2 13.09 8.19 39.48
C HIS A 2 11.96 7.92 38.44
N ALA A 3 10.88 8.70 38.46
CA ALA A 3 9.72 8.49 37.59
C ALA A 3 9.69 9.25 36.22
N PRO A 4 10.42 10.37 35.96
CA PRO A 4 10.13 11.19 34.78
C PRO A 4 10.75 10.65 33.47
N THR A 5 11.90 9.98 33.53
CA THR A 5 12.68 9.61 32.34
C THR A 5 12.02 8.49 31.51
N ARG A 6 11.37 7.53 32.17
CA ARG A 6 10.67 6.41 31.50
C ARG A 6 9.46 6.90 30.70
N ASN A 7 8.72 7.85 31.26
CA ASN A 7 7.54 8.41 30.61
C ASN A 7 7.95 9.37 29.47
N LEU A 8 9.09 10.06 29.60
CA LEU A 8 9.66 10.88 28.52
C LEU A 8 10.06 10.06 27.30
N LEU A 9 10.71 8.90 27.49
CA LEU A 9 11.09 8.02 26.38
C LEU A 9 9.85 7.49 25.63
N ALA A 10 8.81 7.09 26.36
CA ALA A 10 7.56 6.62 25.74
C ALA A 10 6.87 7.72 24.93
N ALA A 11 6.83 8.96 25.44
CA ALA A 11 6.28 10.10 24.73
C ALA A 11 7.06 10.43 23.44
N LEU A 12 8.39 10.35 23.48
CA LEU A 12 9.25 10.60 22.32
C LEU A 12 9.06 9.57 21.19
N LEU A 13 8.86 8.29 21.54
CA LEU A 13 8.59 7.22 20.58
C LEU A 13 7.23 7.37 19.88
N LEU A 14 6.21 7.83 20.60
CA LEU A 14 4.87 8.10 20.05
C LEU A 14 4.87 9.27 19.05
N LEU A 15 5.71 10.28 19.28
CA LEU A 15 5.86 11.44 18.40
C LEU A 15 6.67 11.14 17.13
N ALA A 16 7.53 10.12 17.15
CA ALA A 16 8.38 9.75 16.02
C ALA A 16 7.63 9.03 14.89
N GLY A 17 6.44 8.47 15.16
CA GLY A 17 5.69 7.63 14.20
C GLY A 17 4.74 8.36 13.26
N THR A 18 4.58 9.68 13.37
CA THR A 18 3.48 10.42 12.71
C THR A 18 3.77 10.91 11.29
N ASN A 19 4.99 10.73 10.76
CA ASN A 19 5.42 11.30 9.48
C ASN A 19 5.83 10.26 8.42
N ALA A 20 5.49 8.98 8.60
CA ALA A 20 5.76 7.98 7.57
C ALA A 20 4.67 8.02 6.48
N SER A 21 5.01 8.55 5.29
CA SER A 21 4.20 8.31 4.09
C SER A 21 4.70 7.03 3.41
N ALA A 22 3.89 5.98 3.43
CA ALA A 22 4.13 4.76 2.67
C ALA A 22 3.44 4.78 1.29
N GLN A 23 2.74 5.86 0.96
CA GLN A 23 2.03 6.01 -0.30
C GLN A 23 2.99 6.46 -1.40
N ILE A 24 2.86 5.89 -2.59
CA ILE A 24 3.58 6.35 -3.78
C ILE A 24 3.06 7.74 -4.18
N PRO A 25 3.92 8.63 -4.72
CA PRO A 25 3.48 9.94 -5.20
C PRO A 25 2.41 9.83 -6.30
N ASP A 26 1.48 10.78 -6.33
CA ASP A 26 0.47 10.88 -7.39
C ASP A 26 1.13 11.01 -8.77
N GLY A 27 0.56 10.31 -9.76
CA GLY A 27 1.09 10.28 -11.13
C GLY A 27 2.39 9.49 -11.29
N SER A 28 2.83 8.76 -10.25
CA SER A 28 3.92 7.81 -10.39
C SER A 28 3.61 6.75 -11.46
N MET A 29 4.65 6.36 -12.20
CA MET A 29 4.54 5.29 -13.19
C MET A 29 4.41 3.95 -12.46
N ALA A 30 3.35 3.21 -12.77
CA ALA A 30 3.15 1.89 -12.20
C ALA A 30 4.31 0.96 -12.60
N PRO A 31 4.93 0.23 -11.65
CA PRO A 31 5.92 -0.78 -11.97
C PRO A 31 5.34 -1.87 -12.87
N ASP A 32 6.15 -2.39 -13.79
CA ASP A 32 5.73 -3.52 -14.60
C ASP A 32 5.63 -4.78 -13.74
N PHE A 33 4.56 -5.55 -13.95
CA PHE A 33 4.31 -6.78 -13.21
C PHE A 33 3.66 -7.85 -14.08
N THR A 34 3.96 -9.09 -13.72
CA THR A 34 3.30 -10.28 -14.24
C THR A 34 2.61 -11.00 -13.09
N LEU A 35 1.34 -11.36 -13.28
CA LEU A 35 0.60 -12.19 -12.34
C LEU A 35 -0.13 -13.31 -13.09
N THR A 36 -0.39 -14.42 -12.41
CA THR A 36 -1.28 -15.46 -12.91
C THR A 36 -2.56 -15.42 -12.09
N ASP A 37 -3.71 -15.31 -12.78
CA ASP A 37 -5.01 -15.25 -12.11
C ASP A 37 -5.45 -16.63 -11.58
N TYR A 38 -6.62 -16.65 -10.93
CA TYR A 38 -7.22 -17.88 -10.39
C TYR A 38 -7.53 -18.93 -11.48
N TYR A 39 -7.77 -18.51 -12.72
CA TYR A 39 -8.06 -19.40 -13.84
C TYR A 39 -6.79 -19.89 -14.55
N GLY A 40 -5.59 -19.49 -14.09
CA GLY A 40 -4.32 -19.87 -14.69
C GLY A 40 -3.89 -18.98 -15.86
N THR A 41 -4.60 -17.87 -16.11
CA THR A 41 -4.23 -16.91 -17.16
C THR A 41 -3.10 -16.01 -16.68
N THR A 42 -2.02 -15.91 -17.45
CA THR A 42 -0.95 -14.96 -17.16
C THR A 42 -1.29 -13.58 -17.72
N HIS A 43 -1.25 -12.58 -16.84
CA HIS A 43 -1.48 -11.18 -17.11
C HIS A 43 -0.17 -10.41 -16.98
N HIS A 44 0.14 -9.59 -17.98
CA HIS A 44 1.29 -8.69 -17.98
C HIS A 44 0.77 -7.26 -18.15
N LEU A 45 1.05 -6.38 -17.19
CA LEU A 45 0.48 -5.03 -17.13
C LEU A 45 0.69 -4.29 -18.46
N TYR A 46 1.93 -4.23 -18.94
CA TYR A 46 2.27 -3.43 -20.10
C TYR A 46 1.72 -4.00 -21.41
N SER A 47 1.32 -5.27 -21.46
CA SER A 47 0.62 -5.82 -22.62
C SER A 47 -0.77 -5.17 -22.80
N TYR A 48 -1.44 -4.79 -21.70
CA TYR A 48 -2.71 -4.07 -21.76
C TYR A 48 -2.53 -2.59 -22.07
N LEU A 49 -1.54 -1.95 -21.43
CA LEU A 49 -1.25 -0.53 -21.64
C LEU A 49 -0.80 -0.26 -23.08
N ASN A 50 0.08 -1.10 -23.63
CA ASN A 50 0.54 -1.00 -25.02
C ASN A 50 -0.58 -1.27 -26.04
N ALA A 51 -1.63 -1.98 -25.66
CA ALA A 51 -2.84 -2.17 -26.45
C ALA A 51 -3.84 -0.98 -26.32
N GLY A 52 -3.47 0.10 -25.63
CA GLY A 52 -4.28 1.29 -25.45
C GLY A 52 -5.37 1.16 -24.37
N LYS A 53 -5.29 0.17 -23.47
CA LYS A 53 -6.27 -0.01 -22.40
C LYS A 53 -5.91 0.80 -21.16
N THR A 54 -6.93 1.34 -20.48
CA THR A 54 -6.81 1.81 -19.10
C THR A 54 -6.93 0.62 -18.14
N VAL A 55 -6.03 0.54 -17.17
CA VAL A 55 -6.00 -0.53 -16.15
C VAL A 55 -6.28 0.07 -14.79
N TYR A 56 -7.26 -0.48 -14.08
CA TYR A 56 -7.53 -0.19 -12.67
C TYR A 56 -7.01 -1.35 -11.83
N LEU A 57 -6.22 -1.06 -10.80
CA LEU A 57 -5.70 -2.05 -9.87
C LEU A 57 -6.26 -1.76 -8.48
N GLU A 58 -6.97 -2.73 -7.92
CA GLU A 58 -7.51 -2.69 -6.57
C GLU A 58 -6.85 -3.78 -5.73
N ILE A 59 -6.26 -3.38 -4.60
CA ILE A 59 -5.68 -4.31 -3.64
C ILE A 59 -6.71 -4.54 -2.55
N PHE A 60 -7.25 -5.75 -2.48
CA PHE A 60 -8.25 -6.13 -1.49
C PHE A 60 -7.76 -7.32 -0.65
N ALA A 61 -8.31 -7.45 0.55
CA ALA A 61 -8.14 -8.63 1.39
C ALA A 61 -9.45 -8.94 2.11
N VAL A 62 -9.81 -10.22 2.22
CA VAL A 62 -11.04 -10.64 2.91
C VAL A 62 -11.11 -10.17 4.36
N HIS A 63 -9.95 -9.99 5.00
CA HIS A 63 -9.79 -9.56 6.38
C HIS A 63 -9.51 -8.04 6.50
N CYS A 64 -9.77 -7.25 5.46
CA CYS A 64 -9.66 -5.79 5.49
C CYS A 64 -11.08 -5.19 5.58
N PRO A 65 -11.59 -4.86 6.78
CA PRO A 65 -12.97 -4.38 6.93
C PRO A 65 -13.25 -3.11 6.12
N THR A 66 -12.27 -2.22 6.03
CA THR A 66 -12.37 -0.97 5.25
C THR A 66 -12.38 -1.21 3.74
N CYS A 67 -11.89 -2.36 3.26
CA CYS A 67 -11.89 -2.70 1.83
C CYS A 67 -13.28 -3.13 1.32
N TRP A 68 -14.24 -3.38 2.21
CA TRP A 68 -15.63 -3.71 1.87
C TRP A 68 -16.56 -2.50 1.86
N ALA A 69 -16.04 -1.32 2.17
CA ALA A 69 -16.82 -0.08 2.11
C ALA A 69 -16.93 0.37 0.64
N TYR A 70 -18.00 -0.07 -0.02
CA TYR A 70 -18.39 0.35 -1.37
C TYR A 70 -18.99 1.76 -1.39
#